data_AF-A0A1W9VHM7-F1
#
_entry.id   AF-A0A1W9VHM7-F1
#
_cell.length_a   1.000
_cell.length_b   1.000
_cell.length_c   1.000
_cell.angle_alpha   90.00
_cell.angle_beta   90.00
_cell.angle_gamma   90.00
#
_symmetry.space_group_name_H-M   'P 1'
#
loop_
_entity.id
_entity.type
_entity.pdbx_description
1 polymer ?
#
loop_
_entity_poly.entity_id
_entity_poly.type
_entity_poly.pdbx_seq_one_letter_code
_entity_poly.pdbx_strand_id
1 'polypeptide(L)'
;DTVLTEVNAGEKVASVKTKNVKTGAESAIETDGLFIFIGHTPNTQIFEGQLELDEAGYIVVDHLMQTSVPGVYAGGEVADPHFRQVITSAGMGAGAAIQAIRYLEEKGL
;
A
#
# COMPACT_ATOMS: atom_id res chain seq x y z
N ASP A 1 -19.59 -5.32 -16.01
CA ASP A 1 -20.35 -6.56 -15.71
C ASP A 1 -19.59 -7.85 -15.93
N THR A 2 -18.29 -7.82 -16.21
CA THR A 2 -17.51 -9.05 -16.41
C THR A 2 -16.48 -9.14 -15.29
N VAL A 3 -16.36 -10.31 -14.67
CA VAL A 3 -15.40 -10.57 -13.60
C VAL A 3 -14.36 -11.59 -14.05
N LEU A 4 -13.13 -11.44 -13.56
CA LEU A 4 -12.08 -12.44 -13.69
C LEU A 4 -12.42 -13.62 -12.79
N THR A 5 -12.35 -14.84 -13.32
CA THR A 5 -12.64 -16.07 -12.56
C THR A 5 -11.43 -16.99 -12.45
N GLU A 6 -10.50 -16.92 -13.39
CA GLU A 6 -9.32 -17.80 -13.44
C GLU A 6 -8.18 -17.11 -14.19
N VAL A 7 -6.94 -17.33 -13.74
CA VAL A 7 -5.72 -16.93 -14.44
C VAL A 7 -4.98 -18.20 -14.82
N ASN A 8 -4.83 -18.44 -16.12
CA ASN A 8 -4.03 -19.55 -16.64
C ASN A 8 -2.60 -19.06 -16.85
N ALA A 9 -1.66 -19.67 -16.13
CA ALA A 9 -0.25 -19.33 -16.22
C ALA A 9 0.62 -20.59 -16.18
N GLY A 10 1.74 -20.53 -16.91
CA GLY A 10 2.90 -21.42 -16.73
C GLY A 10 4.03 -20.62 -16.09
N GLU A 11 5.11 -20.37 -16.84
CA GLU A 11 6.16 -19.42 -16.43
C GLU A 11 5.70 -17.94 -16.50
N LYS A 12 4.68 -17.66 -17.33
CA LYS A 12 4.01 -16.36 -17.43
C LYS A 12 2.50 -16.54 -17.65
N VAL A 13 1.75 -15.45 -17.52
CA VAL A 13 0.32 -15.42 -17.86
C VAL A 13 0.15 -15.79 -19.34
N ALA A 14 -0.82 -16.65 -19.64
CA ALA A 14 -1.15 -17.07 -21.00
C ALA A 14 -2.60 -16.72 -21.37
N SER A 15 -3.52 -16.83 -20.42
CA SER A 15 -4.90 -16.41 -20.62
C SER A 15 -5.63 -16.14 -19.30
N VAL A 16 -6.77 -15.48 -19.41
CA VAL A 16 -7.71 -15.30 -18.30
C VAL A 16 -9.09 -15.81 -18.68
N LYS A 17 -9.79 -16.42 -17.72
CA LYS A 17 -11.23 -16.69 -17.87
C LYS A 17 -12.03 -15.57 -17.22
N THR A 18 -13.10 -15.21 -17.88
CA THR A 18 -14.00 -14.16 -17.44
C THR A 18 -15.44 -14.63 -17.50
N LYS A 19 -16.28 -14.08 -16.62
CA LYS A 19 -17.71 -14.38 -16.56
C LYS A 19 -18.53 -13.09 -16.56
N ASN A 20 -19.49 -12.98 -17.46
CA ASN A 20 -20.47 -11.91 -17.42
C ASN A 20 -21.46 -12.16 -16.28
N VAL A 21 -21.56 -11.23 -15.32
CA VAL A 21 -22.40 -11.40 -14.12
C VAL A 21 -23.90 -11.22 -14.38
N LYS A 22 -24.28 -10.68 -15.55
CA LYS A 22 -25.69 -10.52 -15.96
C LYS A 22 -26.20 -11.72 -16.76
N THR A 23 -25.37 -12.26 -17.66
CA THR A 23 -25.78 -13.35 -18.57
C THR A 23 -25.26 -14.73 -18.14
N GLY A 24 -24.25 -14.77 -17.28
CA GLY A 24 -23.55 -16.00 -16.90
C GLY A 24 -22.58 -16.53 -17.97
N ALA A 25 -22.48 -15.88 -19.13
CA ALA A 25 -21.60 -16.32 -20.21
C ALA A 25 -20.12 -16.24 -19.81
N GLU A 26 -19.37 -17.29 -20.15
CA GLU A 26 -17.94 -17.38 -19.91
C GLU A 26 -17.14 -17.13 -21.19
N SER A 27 -15.96 -16.54 -21.04
CA SER A 27 -15.04 -16.26 -22.14
C SER A 27 -13.59 -16.43 -21.69
N ALA A 28 -12.74 -16.88 -22.61
CA ALA A 28 -11.29 -16.92 -22.43
C ALA A 28 -10.64 -15.81 -23.25
N ILE A 29 -9.71 -15.09 -22.65
CA ILE A 29 -8.94 -14.02 -23.29
C ILE A 29 -7.46 -14.41 -23.22
N GLU A 30 -6.84 -14.63 -24.36
CA GLU A 30 -5.38 -14.83 -24.44
C GLU A 30 -4.68 -13.50 -24.14
N THR A 31 -3.72 -13.54 -23.23
CA THR A 31 -2.94 -12.38 -22.82
C THR A 31 -1.63 -12.81 -22.17
N ASP A 32 -0.57 -12.04 -22.41
CA ASP A 32 0.73 -12.23 -21.76
C ASP A 32 0.80 -11.57 -20.37
N GLY A 33 -0.19 -10.75 -19.99
CA GLY A 33 -0.15 -9.97 -18.76
C GLY A 33 -1.53 -9.65 -18.18
N LEU A 34 -1.57 -9.52 -16.85
CA LEU A 34 -2.72 -9.11 -16.06
C LEU A 34 -2.26 -8.10 -15.01
N PHE A 35 -2.89 -6.93 -14.97
CA PHE A 35 -2.63 -5.90 -13.97
C PHE A 35 -3.92 -5.65 -13.17
N ILE A 36 -3.84 -5.77 -11.84
CA ILE A 36 -4.99 -5.67 -10.94
C ILE A 36 -4.92 -4.31 -10.22
N PHE A 37 -5.96 -3.50 -10.40
CA PHE A 37 -6.11 -2.18 -9.78
C PHE A 37 -7.43 -2.11 -9.01
N ILE A 38 -7.52 -2.79 -7.86
CA ILE A 38 -8.73 -2.84 -7.02
C ILE A 38 -8.64 -1.97 -5.75
N GLY A 39 -7.63 -1.10 -5.70
CA GLY A 39 -7.29 -0.33 -4.50
C GLY A 39 -6.18 -0.99 -3.69
N HIS A 40 -5.70 -0.27 -2.68
CA HIS A 40 -4.66 -0.70 -1.76
C HIS A 40 -5.21 -0.63 -0.35
N THR A 41 -4.85 -1.60 0.48
CA THR A 41 -5.15 -1.60 1.91
C THR A 41 -3.83 -1.56 2.65
N PRO A 42 -3.46 -0.44 3.30
CA PRO A 42 -2.25 -0.39 4.09
C PRO A 42 -2.34 -1.32 5.31
N ASN A 43 -1.19 -1.84 5.77
CA ASN A 43 -1.10 -2.76 6.91
C ASN A 43 -1.13 -1.99 8.25
N THR A 44 -2.20 -1.24 8.49
CA THR A 44 -2.32 -0.28 9.60
C THR A 44 -3.37 -0.64 10.63
N GLN A 45 -4.05 -1.77 10.48
CA GLN A 45 -5.14 -2.20 11.36
C GLN A 45 -4.69 -2.29 12.83
N ILE A 46 -3.43 -2.64 13.06
CA ILE A 46 -2.85 -2.72 14.40
C ILE A 46 -2.67 -1.36 15.09
N PHE A 47 -2.77 -0.25 14.35
CA PHE A 47 -2.60 1.11 14.84
C PHE A 47 -3.91 1.89 14.96
N GLU A 48 -5.05 1.27 14.64
CA GLU A 48 -6.36 1.89 14.81
C GLU A 48 -6.58 2.35 16.26
N GLY A 49 -6.98 3.61 16.42
CA GLY A 49 -7.15 4.24 17.74
C GLY A 49 -5.86 4.57 18.48
N GLN A 50 -4.69 4.22 17.93
CA GLN A 50 -3.37 4.54 18.50
C GLN A 50 -2.66 5.64 17.71
N LEU A 51 -2.76 5.60 16.38
CA LEU A 51 -2.26 6.63 15.47
C LEU A 51 -3.42 7.25 14.68
N GLU A 52 -3.25 8.50 14.26
CA GLU A 52 -4.15 9.13 13.30
C GLU A 52 -3.98 8.45 11.93
N LEU A 53 -5.09 7.93 11.41
CA LEU A 53 -5.20 7.33 10.09
C LEU A 53 -6.14 8.19 9.24
N ASP A 54 -5.86 8.30 7.95
CA ASP A 54 -6.80 8.92 7.00
C ASP A 54 -7.99 7.99 6.69
N GLU A 55 -8.95 8.49 5.92
CA GLU A 55 -10.16 7.72 5.55
C GLU A 55 -9.84 6.44 4.74
N ALA A 56 -8.65 6.38 4.11
CA ALA A 56 -8.16 5.23 3.37
C ALA A 56 -7.27 4.29 4.20
N GLY A 57 -7.05 4.61 5.48
CA GLY A 57 -6.28 3.83 6.44
C GLY A 57 -4.78 4.11 6.45
N TYR A 58 -4.28 5.11 5.73
CA TYR A 58 -2.84 5.46 5.76
C TYR A 58 -2.50 6.22 7.02
N ILE A 59 -1.28 6.03 7.55
CA ILE A 59 -0.82 6.80 8.71
C ILE A 59 -0.59 8.24 8.27
N VAL A 60 -1.26 9.17 8.96
CA VAL A 60 -1.05 10.60 8.74
C VAL A 60 0.31 10.99 9.32
N VAL A 61 1.14 11.59 8.47
CA VAL A 61 2.44 12.14 8.87
C VAL A 61 2.61 13.57 8.39
N ASP A 62 3.45 14.32 9.10
CA ASP A 62 3.91 15.62 8.65
C ASP A 62 5.12 15.51 7.68
N HIS A 63 5.63 16.66 7.23
CA HIS A 63 6.80 16.74 6.36
C HIS A 63 8.10 16.16 6.96
N LEU A 64 8.13 15.90 8.27
CA LEU A 64 9.24 15.31 9.01
C LEU A 64 8.94 13.85 9.42
N MET A 65 7.95 13.21 8.79
CA MET A 65 7.57 11.82 9.05
C MET A 65 7.04 11.58 10.48
N GLN A 66 6.62 12.64 11.18
CA GLN A 66 6.06 12.54 12.53
C GLN A 66 4.60 12.12 12.46
N THR A 67 4.22 11.14 13.29
CA THR A 67 2.81 10.75 13.45
C THR A 67 2.12 11.61 14.51
N SER A 68 0.84 11.32 14.80
CA SER A 68 0.08 11.94 15.88
C SER A 68 0.65 11.65 17.30
N VAL A 69 1.55 10.67 17.44
CA VAL A 69 2.16 10.30 18.72
C VAL A 69 3.65 10.69 18.74
N PRO A 70 4.09 11.54 19.70
CA PRO A 70 5.50 11.91 19.81
C PRO A 70 6.41 10.69 20.00
N GLY A 71 7.51 10.66 19.25
CA GLY A 71 8.46 9.54 19.26
C GLY A 71 8.06 8.38 18.34
N VAL A 72 6.89 8.44 17.69
CA VAL A 72 6.46 7.48 16.67
C VAL A 72 6.51 8.13 15.29
N TYR A 73 7.17 7.44 14.36
CA TYR A 73 7.42 7.90 12.99
C TYR A 73 6.97 6.84 12.00
N ALA A 74 6.54 7.27 10.82
CA ALA A 74 6.16 6.37 9.74
C ALA A 74 6.81 6.82 8.42
N GLY A 75 7.31 5.85 7.65
CA GLY A 75 7.90 6.10 6.34
C GLY A 75 7.64 4.94 5.39
N GLY A 76 7.52 5.25 4.10
CA GLY A 76 7.12 4.27 3.08
C GLY A 76 5.64 4.32 2.74
N GLU A 77 5.21 3.34 1.94
CA GLU A 77 3.83 3.23 1.43
C GLU A 77 2.75 3.33 2.52
N VAL A 78 3.04 2.92 3.77
CA VAL A 78 2.12 3.06 4.91
C VAL A 78 1.67 4.50 5.18
N ALA A 79 2.44 5.49 4.71
CA ALA A 79 2.19 6.92 4.81
C ALA A 79 2.25 7.63 3.43
N ASP A 80 2.28 6.87 2.32
CA ASP A 80 2.33 7.40 0.95
C ASP A 80 1.29 6.70 0.06
N PRO A 81 0.05 7.24 -0.01
CA PRO A 81 -0.98 6.70 -0.89
C PRO A 81 -0.76 7.02 -2.38
N HIS A 82 0.20 7.89 -2.71
CA HIS A 82 0.33 8.47 -4.05
C HIS A 82 1.41 7.79 -4.88
N PHE A 83 2.67 7.85 -4.44
CA PHE A 83 3.79 7.46 -5.28
C PHE A 83 4.04 5.96 -5.22
N ARG A 84 4.06 5.36 -4.02
CA ARG A 84 4.21 3.91 -3.84
C ARG A 84 5.41 3.35 -4.60
N GLN A 85 6.52 4.08 -4.54
CA GLN A 85 7.78 3.70 -5.20
C GLN A 85 8.81 3.27 -4.16
N VAL A 86 9.70 2.37 -4.57
CA VAL A 86 10.80 1.90 -3.73
C VAL A 86 11.68 3.08 -3.28
N ILE A 87 12.01 3.98 -4.20
CA ILE A 87 12.91 5.11 -3.91
C ILE A 87 12.26 6.16 -2.99
N THR A 88 10.97 6.44 -3.17
CA THR A 88 10.25 7.36 -2.26
C THR A 88 10.17 6.75 -0.87
N SER A 89 9.86 5.45 -0.78
CA SER A 89 9.80 4.74 0.50
C SER A 89 11.13 4.71 1.23
N ALA A 90 12.24 4.47 0.51
CA ALA A 90 13.57 4.49 1.08
C ALA A 90 13.94 5.89 1.64
N GLY A 91 13.62 6.96 0.89
CA GLY A 91 13.85 8.34 1.33
C GLY A 91 13.04 8.70 2.59
N MET A 92 11.75 8.35 2.62
CA MET A 92 10.90 8.56 3.79
C MET A 92 11.40 7.78 5.00
N GLY A 93 11.80 6.52 4.83
CA GLY A 93 12.37 5.69 5.90
C GLY A 93 13.66 6.29 6.48
N ALA A 94 14.54 6.81 5.63
CA ALA A 94 15.73 7.53 6.09
C ALA A 94 15.38 8.79 6.89
N GLY A 95 14.39 9.56 6.43
CA GLY A 95 13.88 10.73 7.15
C GLY A 95 13.30 10.38 8.52
N ALA A 96 12.46 9.35 8.59
CA ALA A 96 11.89 8.84 9.83
C ALA A 96 12.97 8.38 10.82
N ALA A 97 14.00 7.66 10.34
CA ALA A 97 15.11 7.22 11.18
C ALA A 97 15.92 8.39 11.76
N ILE A 98 16.25 9.40 10.95
CA ILE A 98 16.96 10.61 11.40
C ILE A 98 16.15 11.34 12.48
N GLN A 99 14.83 11.44 12.29
CA GLN A 99 13.97 12.13 13.23
C GLN A 99 13.78 11.34 14.54
N ALA A 100 13.72 10.02 14.47
CA ALA A 100 13.74 9.17 15.66
C ALA A 100 15.04 9.34 16.46
N ILE A 101 16.20 9.37 15.79
CA ILE A 101 17.50 9.61 16.46
C ILE A 101 17.49 10.96 17.18
N ARG A 102 17.09 12.04 16.49
CA ARG A 102 17.03 13.38 17.08
C ARG A 102 16.12 13.45 18.30
N TYR A 103 14.99 12.76 18.25
CA TYR A 103 14.07 12.67 19.38
C TYR A 103 14.71 11.98 20.59
N LEU A 104 15.43 10.87 20.37
CA LEU A 104 16.15 10.18 21.44
C LEU A 104 17.23 11.09 22.06
N GLU A 105 18.01 11.77 21.23
CA GLU A 105 19.04 12.72 21.69
C GLU A 105 18.45 13.86 22.51
N GLU A 106 17.32 14.45 22.07
CA GLU A 106 16.60 15.50 22.82
C GLU A 106 16.09 14.99 24.18
N LYS A 107 15.70 13.71 24.26
CA LYS A 107 15.28 13.06 25.52
C LYS A 107 16.43 12.57 26.38
N GLY A 108 17.67 12.63 25.90
CA GLY A 108 18.86 12.12 26.60
C GLY A 108 18.87 10.59 26.72
N LEU A 109 18.33 9.88 25.72
CA LEU A 109 18.28 8.42 25.63
C LEU A 109 19.35 7.86 24.69
#